data_AF-A0A5C3MSE5-F1
#
_entry.id   AF-A0A5C3MSE5-F1
#
_cell.length_a   1.000
_cell.length_b   1.000
_cell.length_c   1.000
_cell.angle_alpha   90.00
_cell.angle_beta   90.00
_cell.angle_gamma   90.00
#
_symmetry.space_group_name_H-M   'P 1'
#
loop_
_entity.id
_entity.type
_entity.pdbx_description
1 polymer ?
#
loop_
_entity_poly.entity_id
_entity_poly.type
_entity_poly.pdbx_seq_one_letter_code
_entity_poly.pdbx_strand_id
1 'polypeptide(L)'
;DGWVDEVEPLSPAEKEDLGRAIHPLRLGLVKLRRMSYAMVRSTTLLLPAWFRALRELDRAANKMPRDVRTRWNSTFDMLAFAIEHREVIDKMTSGRD
;
A
#
# COMPACT_ATOMS: atom_id res chain seq x y z
N ASP A 1 -26.08 -17.93 -6.87
CA ASP A 1 -25.36 -16.70 -7.22
C ASP A 1 -23.87 -16.91 -7.04
N GLY A 2 -23.17 -17.12 -8.16
CA GLY A 2 -21.74 -17.41 -8.19
C GLY A 2 -20.92 -16.14 -8.41
N TRP A 3 -19.69 -16.13 -7.88
CA TRP A 3 -18.71 -15.11 -8.20
C TRP A 3 -18.44 -15.13 -9.71
N VAL A 4 -18.70 -14.01 -10.39
CA VAL A 4 -18.42 -13.84 -11.82
C VAL A 4 -17.03 -13.25 -11.96
N ASP A 5 -16.16 -13.91 -12.73
CA ASP A 5 -14.89 -13.32 -13.14
C ASP A 5 -15.16 -12.32 -14.27
N GLU A 6 -15.23 -11.03 -13.93
CA GLU A 6 -15.47 -9.95 -14.88
C GLU A 6 -14.35 -9.82 -15.93
N VAL A 7 -13.18 -10.42 -15.69
CA VAL A 7 -12.07 -10.42 -16.65
C VAL A 7 -12.20 -11.53 -17.68
N GLU A 8 -12.85 -12.65 -17.35
CA GLU A 8 -13.05 -13.79 -18.26
C GLU A 8 -13.63 -13.39 -19.62
N PRO A 9 -14.75 -12.62 -19.71
CA PRO A 9 -15.39 -12.29 -20.99
C PRO A 9 -14.63 -11.27 -21.82
N LEU A 10 -13.59 -10.61 -21.28
CA LEU A 10 -12.82 -9.62 -22.02
C LEU A 10 -12.01 -10.25 -23.16
N SER A 11 -11.93 -9.55 -24.29
CA SER A 11 -11.05 -9.90 -25.40
C SER A 11 -9.57 -9.81 -25.01
N PRO A 12 -8.64 -10.42 -25.77
CA PRO A 12 -7.21 -10.32 -25.49
C PRO A 12 -6.69 -8.88 -25.42
N ALA A 13 -7.17 -8.00 -26.30
CA ALA A 13 -6.78 -6.60 -26.31
C ALA A 13 -7.27 -5.86 -25.05
N GLU A 14 -8.52 -6.06 -24.65
CA GLU A 14 -9.09 -5.47 -23.43
C GLU A 14 -8.39 -5.96 -22.16
N LYS A 15 -8.03 -7.25 -22.10
CA LYS A 15 -7.22 -7.82 -21.01
C LYS A 15 -5.85 -7.16 -20.92
N GLU A 16 -5.23 -6.89 -22.06
CA GLU A 16 -3.92 -6.23 -22.12
C GLU A 16 -4.02 -4.76 -21.66
N ASP A 17 -5.02 -4.03 -22.13
CA ASP A 17 -5.30 -2.65 -21.72
C ASP A 17 -5.59 -2.55 -20.23
N LEU A 18 -6.45 -3.42 -19.71
CA LEU A 18 -6.72 -3.52 -18.28
C LEU A 18 -5.42 -3.82 -17.51
N GLY A 19 -4.63 -4.77 -18.00
CA GLY A 19 -3.34 -5.14 -17.44
C GLY A 19 -2.39 -3.94 -17.32
N ARG A 20 -2.28 -3.13 -18.37
CA ARG A 20 -1.50 -1.88 -18.37
C ARG A 20 -2.05 -0.88 -17.36
N ALA A 21 -3.36 -0.66 -17.35
CA ALA A 21 -4.01 0.30 -16.46
C ALA A 21 -3.82 -0.05 -14.97
N ILE A 22 -3.91 -1.33 -14.60
CA ILE A 22 -3.78 -1.77 -13.20
C ILE A 22 -2.35 -2.07 -12.77
N HIS A 23 -1.40 -2.18 -13.71
CA HIS A 23 0.01 -2.41 -13.40
C HIS A 23 0.59 -1.45 -12.34
N PRO A 24 0.42 -0.12 -12.45
CA PRO A 24 0.91 0.81 -11.41
C PRO A 24 0.25 0.56 -10.05
N LEU A 25 -1.04 0.20 -10.02
CA LEU A 25 -1.75 -0.11 -8.78
C LEU A 25 -1.18 -1.36 -8.11
N ARG A 26 -0.90 -2.41 -8.90
CA ARG A 26 -0.24 -3.64 -8.40
C ARG A 26 1.15 -3.36 -7.83
N LEU A 27 1.94 -2.53 -8.51
CA LEU A 27 3.27 -2.12 -8.03
C LEU A 27 3.18 -1.30 -6.74
N GLY A 28 2.26 -0.35 -6.67
CA GLY A 28 1.99 0.44 -5.47
C GLY A 28 1.64 -0.45 -4.28
N LEU A 29 0.72 -1.40 -4.49
CA LEU A 29 0.31 -2.36 -3.47
C LEU A 29 1.49 -3.20 -2.93
N VAL A 30 2.36 -3.70 -3.81
CA VAL A 30 3.57 -4.46 -3.39
C VAL A 30 4.51 -3.58 -2.55
N LYS A 31 4.73 -2.33 -2.95
CA LYS A 31 5.57 -1.38 -2.20
C LYS A 31 5.01 -1.09 -0.81
N LEU A 32 3.71 -0.83 -0.71
CA LEU A 32 3.03 -0.58 0.59
C LEU A 32 3.12 -1.79 1.51
N ARG A 33 2.84 -3.00 1.00
CA ARG A 33 3.00 -4.24 1.77
C ARG A 33 4.41 -4.40 2.31
N ARG A 34 5.43 -4.19 1.46
CA ARG A 34 6.84 -4.25 1.86
C ARG A 34 7.18 -3.20 2.92
N MET A 35 6.71 -1.97 2.76
CA MET A 35 6.92 -0.89 3.73
C MET A 35 6.30 -1.24 5.10
N SER A 36 5.02 -1.64 5.13
CA SER A 36 4.36 -2.06 6.38
C SER A 36 5.13 -3.17 7.10
N TYR A 37 5.65 -4.14 6.33
CA TYR A 37 6.41 -5.26 6.86
C TYR A 37 7.79 -4.84 7.37
N ALA A 38 8.48 -3.98 6.62
CA ALA A 38 9.78 -3.43 6.98
C ALA A 38 9.69 -2.59 8.26
N MET A 39 8.61 -1.81 8.45
CA MET A 39 8.37 -1.06 9.69
C MET A 39 8.15 -1.96 10.90
N VAL A 40 7.46 -3.10 10.73
CA VAL A 40 7.30 -4.08 11.81
C VAL A 40 8.63 -4.75 12.17
N ARG A 41 9.50 -5.00 11.19
CA ARG A 41 10.80 -5.68 11.41
C ARG A 41 11.94 -4.76 11.82
N SER A 42 11.92 -3.50 11.39
CA SER A 42 12.96 -2.50 11.66
C SER A 42 12.47 -1.52 12.71
N THR A 43 12.37 -2.01 13.93
CA THR A 43 11.86 -1.26 15.09
C THR A 43 12.81 -0.14 15.54
N THR A 44 14.08 -0.18 15.12
CA THR A 44 15.13 0.76 15.54
C THR A 44 15.48 1.81 14.49
N LEU A 45 15.19 1.58 13.20
CA LEU A 45 15.56 2.51 12.12
C LEU A 45 14.33 3.04 11.38
N LEU A 46 13.59 2.16 10.69
CA LEU A 46 12.46 2.60 9.86
C LEU A 46 11.28 3.06 10.70
N LEU A 47 10.96 2.34 11.77
CA LEU A 47 9.82 2.69 12.60
C LEU A 47 10.01 4.04 13.33
N PRO A 48 11.17 4.35 13.93
CA PRO A 48 11.42 5.69 14.46
C PRO A 48 11.43 6.77 13.38
N ALA A 49 11.96 6.49 12.19
CA ALA A 49 11.91 7.44 11.07
C ALA A 49 10.47 7.76 10.65
N TRP A 50 9.61 6.75 10.58
CA TRP A 50 8.18 6.92 10.33
C TRP A 50 7.51 7.82 11.38
N PHE A 51 7.74 7.57 12.68
CA PHE A 51 7.17 8.42 13.73
C PHE A 51 7.69 9.85 13.71
N ARG A 52 8.96 10.07 13.32
CA ARG A 52 9.48 11.42 13.08
C ARG A 52 8.73 12.11 11.94
N ALA A 53 8.54 11.42 10.81
CA ALA A 53 7.81 11.95 9.67
C ALA A 53 6.35 12.28 10.02
N LEU A 54 5.67 11.42 10.80
CA LEU A 54 4.32 11.69 11.31
C LEU A 54 4.28 12.95 12.17
N ARG A 55 5.22 13.08 13.12
CA ARG A 55 5.30 14.25 14.00
C ARG A 55 5.55 15.54 13.24
N GLU A 56 6.42 15.50 12.23
CA GLU A 56 6.73 16.67 11.38
C GLU A 56 5.54 17.11 10.52
N LEU A 57 4.60 16.21 10.23
CA LEU A 57 3.39 16.48 9.45
C LEU A 57 2.13 16.59 10.33
N ASP A 58 2.29 16.69 11.65
CA ASP A 58 1.19 16.76 12.63
C ASP A 58 0.14 15.65 12.46
N ARG A 59 0.61 14.43 12.19
CA ARG A 59 -0.24 13.23 12.05
C ARG A 59 -0.22 12.40 13.33
N ALA A 60 -1.32 11.70 13.58
CA ALA A 60 -1.44 10.79 14.70
C ALA A 60 -0.33 9.72 14.67
N ALA A 61 0.22 9.39 15.85
CA ALA A 61 1.32 8.44 16.01
C ALA A 61 0.87 6.98 15.82
N ASN A 62 0.48 6.62 14.60
CA ASN A 62 -0.01 5.29 14.24
C ASN A 62 0.92 4.59 13.26
N LYS A 63 1.06 3.26 13.38
CA LYS A 63 1.80 2.45 12.40
C LYS A 63 0.87 2.04 11.28
N MET A 64 1.40 1.96 10.06
CA MET A 64 0.66 1.36 8.94
C MET A 64 0.28 -0.10 9.28
N PRO A 65 -1.00 -0.48 9.16
CA PRO A 65 -1.42 -1.85 9.40
C PRO A 65 -0.80 -2.76 8.33
N ARG A 66 -0.45 -3.97 8.72
CA ARG A 66 0.11 -4.97 7.81
C ARG A 66 -1.02 -5.67 7.07
N ASP A 67 -0.79 -5.96 5.79
CA ASP A 67 -1.62 -6.90 5.04
C ASP A 67 -1.42 -8.36 5.53
N VAL A 68 -2.52 -9.00 5.92
CA VAL A 68 -2.54 -10.31 6.59
C VAL A 68 -3.48 -11.25 5.85
N ARG A 69 -2.92 -12.34 5.32
CA ARG A 69 -3.65 -13.35 4.52
C ARG A 69 -4.90 -13.93 5.21
N THR A 70 -4.91 -14.03 6.53
CA THR A 70 -6.03 -14.59 7.30
C THR A 70 -7.10 -13.57 7.69
N ARG A 71 -6.92 -12.28 7.34
CA ARG A 71 -7.87 -11.21 7.63
C ARG A 71 -8.46 -10.65 6.34
N TRP A 72 -9.75 -10.87 6.14
CA TRP A 72 -10.52 -10.51 4.93
C TRP A 72 -10.27 -9.07 4.44
N ASN A 73 -10.25 -8.07 5.33
CA ASN A 73 -10.13 -6.66 4.96
C ASN A 73 -8.73 -6.06 5.10
N SER A 74 -7.70 -6.83 5.44
CA SER A 74 -6.40 -6.24 5.81
C SER A 74 -5.69 -5.49 4.67
N THR A 75 -5.87 -5.91 3.42
CA THR A 75 -5.39 -5.14 2.26
C THR A 75 -6.14 -3.81 2.14
N PHE A 76 -7.47 -3.80 2.34
CA PHE A 76 -8.28 -2.60 2.28
C PHE A 76 -7.90 -1.61 3.38
N ASP A 77 -7.80 -2.07 4.64
CA ASP A 77 -7.43 -1.24 5.78
C ASP A 77 -6.03 -0.60 5.59
N MET A 78 -5.08 -1.37 5.03
CA MET A 78 -3.75 -0.85 4.69
C MET A 78 -3.79 0.21 3.59
N LEU A 79 -4.60 0.02 2.55
CA LEU A 79 -4.74 1.01 1.48
C LEU A 79 -5.42 2.29 1.96
N ALA A 80 -6.49 2.18 2.74
CA ALA A 80 -7.18 3.32 3.35
C ALA A 80 -6.21 4.14 4.21
N PHE A 81 -5.45 3.46 5.08
CA PHE A 81 -4.42 4.10 5.89
C PHE A 81 -3.33 4.76 5.03
N ALA A 82 -2.88 4.09 3.96
CA ALA A 82 -1.84 4.62 3.09
C ALA A 82 -2.27 5.87 2.31
N ILE A 83 -3.55 5.94 1.91
CA ILE A 83 -4.11 7.13 1.27
C ILE A 83 -4.17 8.30 2.27
N GLU A 84 -4.65 8.04 3.49
CA GLU A 84 -4.70 9.04 4.56
C GLU A 84 -3.30 9.58 4.93
N HIS A 85 -2.29 8.71 4.92
CA HIS A 85 -0.91 9.05 5.30
C HIS A 85 0.01 9.25 4.08
N ARG A 86 -0.55 9.57 2.90
CA ARG A 86 0.21 9.67 1.66
C ARG A 86 1.39 10.64 1.77
N GLU A 87 1.19 11.82 2.37
CA GLU A 87 2.25 12.82 2.55
C GLU A 87 3.44 12.29 3.38
N VAL A 88 3.15 11.44 4.36
CA VAL A 88 4.17 10.81 5.22
C VAL A 88 4.95 9.77 4.42
N ILE A 89 4.25 8.98 3.59
CA ILE A 89 4.87 7.99 2.69
C ILE A 89 5.73 8.70 1.64
N ASP A 90 5.23 9.76 1.04
CA ASP A 90 5.95 10.57 0.06
C ASP A 90 7.21 11.16 0.71
N LYS A 91 7.12 11.76 1.89
CA LYS A 91 8.28 12.27 2.66
C LYS A 91 9.32 11.19 3.03
N MET A 92 8.85 9.99 3.37
CA MET A 92 9.75 8.87 3.68
C MET A 92 10.43 8.30 2.44
N THR A 93 9.87 8.52 1.25
CA THR A 93 10.34 7.96 -0.02
C THR A 93 10.85 9.00 -1.01
N SER A 94 10.83 10.28 -0.63
CA SER A 94 11.26 11.44 -1.42
C SER A 94 12.78 11.56 -1.55
N GLY A 95 13.57 10.64 -0.99
CA GLY A 95 14.99 10.45 -1.34
C GLY A 95 15.19 9.81 -2.71
N ARG A 96 14.34 10.17 -3.68
CA ARG A 96 14.36 9.71 -5.06
C ARG A 96 14.88 10.85 -5.93
N ASP A 97 16.18 11.11 -5.80
CA ASP A 97 16.98 11.75 -6.85
C ASP A 97 17.69 10.64 -7.63
#